data_AF-A0A258QTN2-F1
#
_entry.id   AF-A0A258QTN2-F1
#
_cell.length_a   1.000
_cell.length_b   1.000
_cell.length_c   1.000
_cell.angle_alpha   90.00
_cell.angle_beta   90.00
_cell.angle_gamma   90.00
#
_symmetry.space_group_name_H-M   'P 1'
#
loop_
_entity.id
_entity.type
_entity.pdbx_description
1 polymer ?
#
loop_
_entity_poly.entity_id
_entity_poly.type
_entity_poly.pdbx_seq_one_letter_code
_entity_poly.pdbx_strand_id
1 'polypeptide(L)' 'MRISLVCIGRLKAGAERDLVTRYVERARASGRALGLAGFETLEFSESAARRAEDRM' A
#
# COMPACT_ATOMS: atom_id res chain seq x y z
N MET A 1 -16.18 5.98 -4.35
CA MET A 1 -15.61 4.64 -4.02
C MET A 1 -14.35 4.81 -3.18
N ARG A 2 -14.07 3.89 -2.25
CA ARG A 2 -12.88 3.97 -1.39
C ARG A 2 -11.83 2.95 -1.81
N ILE A 3 -10.58 3.39 -1.96
CA ILE A 3 -9.44 2.56 -2.35
C ILE A 3 -8.47 2.45 -1.16
N SER A 4 -7.95 1.25 -0.92
CA SER A 4 -6.91 0.99 0.08
C SER A 4 -5.79 0.18 -0.57
N LEU A 5 -4.54 0.49 -0.25
CA LEU A 5 -3.38 -0.31 -0.63
C LEU A 5 -3.04 -1.23 0.55
N VAL A 6 -3.17 -2.55 0.34
CA VAL A 6 -2.88 -3.57 1.37
C VAL A 6 -1.64 -4.33 0.91
N CYS A 7 -0.52 -4.11 1.59
CA CYS A 7 0.80 -4.56 1.17
C CYS A 7 1.39 -5.52 2.20
N ILE A 8 2.06 -6.57 1.72
CA ILE A 8 2.93 -7.42 2.54
C ILE A 8 4.36 -6.93 2.38
N GLY A 9 5.07 -6.83 3.50
CA GLY A 9 6.40 -6.21 3.59
C GLY A 9 6.32 -4.71 3.86
N ARG A 10 7.38 -4.18 4.48
CA ARG A 10 7.56 -2.75 4.71
C ARG A 10 8.66 -2.24 3.81
N LEU A 11 8.39 -1.16 3.08
CA LEU A 11 9.42 -0.49 2.30
C LEU A 11 10.47 0.11 3.23
N LYS A 12 11.73 -0.14 2.91
CA LYS A 12 12.84 0.53 3.59
C LYS A 12 12.85 2.02 3.21
N ALA A 13 13.49 2.84 4.03
CA ALA A 13 13.77 4.22 3.66
C ALA A 13 14.64 4.23 2.38
N GLY A 14 14.23 5.01 1.38
CA GLY A 14 14.91 5.08 0.10
C GLY A 14 13.98 5.47 -1.05
N ALA A 15 14.54 5.48 -2.27
CA ALA A 15 13.89 5.99 -3.46
C ALA A 15 12.54 5.33 -3.77
N GLU A 16 12.38 4.03 -3.49
CA GLU A 16 11.12 3.32 -3.71
C GLU A 16 9.99 3.84 -2.79
N ARG A 17 10.31 4.08 -1.51
CA ARG A 17 9.36 4.64 -0.55
C ARG A 17 8.98 6.07 -0.91
N ASP A 18 9.94 6.87 -1.38
CA ASP A 18 9.70 8.23 -1.82
C ASP A 18 8.82 8.27 -3.08
N LEU A 19 9.05 7.32 -4.01
CA LEU A 19 8.22 7.14 -5.18
C LEU A 19 6.78 6.83 -4.79
N VAL A 20 6.56 5.83 -3.92
CA VAL A 20 5.21 5.46 -3.46
C VAL A 20 4.53 6.65 -2.80
N THR A 21 5.22 7.36 -1.91
CA THR A 21 4.69 8.56 -1.23
C THR A 21 4.23 9.60 -2.26
N ARG A 22 5.07 9.91 -3.26
CA ARG A 22 4.75 10.87 -4.32
C ARG A 22 3.52 10.46 -5.15
N TYR A 23 3.34 9.17 -5.41
CA TYR A 23 2.21 8.68 -6.21
C TYR A 23 0.91 8.56 -5.41
N VAL A 24 0.99 8.24 -4.12
CA VAL A 24 -0.18 8.27 -3.22
C VAL A 24 -0.72 9.70 -3.11
N GLU A 25 0.14 10.69 -2.91
CA GLU A 25 -0.28 12.11 -2.87
C GLU A 25 -0.94 12.55 -4.18
N ARG A 26 -0.38 12.12 -5.32
CA ARG A 26 -0.99 12.38 -6.63
C ARG A 26 -2.35 11.71 -6.78
N ALA A 27 -2.48 10.46 -6.35
CA ALA A 27 -3.74 9.72 -6.40
C ALA A 27 -4.82 10.37 -5.52
N ARG A 28 -4.46 10.85 -4.33
CA ARG A 28 -5.35 11.61 -3.45
C ARG A 28 -5.84 12.91 -4.11
N ALA A 29 -4.95 13.67 -4.74
CA ALA A 29 -5.29 14.91 -5.42
C ALA A 29 -6.21 14.66 -6.63
N SER A 30 -5.85 13.72 -7.51
CA SER A 30 -6.59 13.43 -8.74
C SER A 30 -7.89 12.63 -8.50
N GLY A 31 -7.92 11.79 -7.46
CA GLY A 31 -9.04 10.89 -7.18
C GLY A 31 -10.34 11.60 -6.86
N ARG A 32 -10.28 12.80 -6.26
CA ARG A 32 -11.46 13.59 -5.88
C ARG A 32 -12.36 13.89 -7.08
N ALA A 33 -11.77 14.31 -8.20
CA ALA A 33 -12.51 14.61 -9.43
C ALA A 33 -13.15 13.36 -10.07
N LEU A 34 -12.66 12.17 -9.73
CA LEU A 34 -13.10 10.88 -10.24
C LEU A 34 -14.07 10.15 -9.28
N GLY A 35 -14.48 10.79 -8.18
CA GLY A 35 -15.29 10.15 -7.13
C GLY A 35 -14.56 9.03 -6.37
N LEU A 36 -13.23 9.01 -6.45
CA LEU A 36 -12.35 8.10 -5.71
C LEU A 36 -11.83 8.79 -4.45
N ALA A 37 -11.79 8.05 -3.36
CA ALA A 37 -11.27 8.51 -2.08
C ALA A 37 -10.47 7.39 -1.42
N GLY A 38 -9.69 7.73 -0.38
CA GLY A 38 -8.80 6.78 0.29
C GLY A 38 -7.36 6.93 -0.17
N PHE A 39 -6.73 5.83 -0.58
CA PHE A 39 -5.29 5.67 -0.86
C PHE A 39 -4.40 5.53 0.39
N GLU A 40 -4.94 4.99 1.48
CA GLU A 40 -4.13 4.59 2.63
C GLU A 40 -3.28 3.37 2.29
N THR A 41 -2.00 3.39 2.68
CA THR A 41 -1.10 2.25 2.58
C THR A 41 -1.04 1.52 3.91
N LEU A 42 -1.54 0.30 3.92
CA LEU A 42 -1.51 -0.62 5.05
C LEU A 42 -0.42 -1.66 4.78
N GLU A 43 0.65 -1.62 5.57
CA GLU A 43 1.75 -2.57 5.46
C GLU A 43 1.66 -3.63 6.55
N PHE A 44 1.79 -4.90 6.16
CA PHE A 44 1.78 -6.04 7.06
C PHE A 44 3.12 -6.78 6.95
N SER A 45 3.60 -7.32 8.07
CA SER A 45 4.77 -8.21 8.03
C SER A 45 4.43 -9.48 7.25
N GLU A 46 5.43 -10.04 6.56
CA GLU A 46 5.29 -11.35 5.94
C GLU A 46 5.12 -12.44 7.02
N SER A 47 4.38 -13.50 6.68
CA SER A 47 4.24 -14.66 7.56
C SER A 47 5.57 -15.37 7.76
N ALA A 48 5.86 -15.77 8.99
CA ALA A 48 7.04 -16.59 9.30
C ALA A 48 6.90 -18.06 8.85
N ALA A 49 5.71 -18.46 8.42
CA ALA A 49 5.40 -19.81 7.93
C ALA A 49 6.13 -20.11 6.62
N ARG A 50 6.97 -21.16 6.62
CA ARG A 50 7.74 -21.57 5.42
C ARG A 50 6.93 -22.42 4.45
N ARG A 51 5.96 -23.20 4.94
CA ARG A 51 5.07 -24.04 4.13
C ARG A 51 3.74 -23.33 3.93
N ALA A 52 3.11 -23.53 2.78
CA ALA A 52 1.81 -22.94 2.48
C ALA A 52 0.72 -23.42 3.45
N GLU A 53 0.82 -24.67 3.90
CA GLU A 53 -0.07 -25.31 4.87
C GLU A 53 -0.07 -24.59 6.23
N ASP A 54 1.06 -23.98 6.61
CA ASP A 54 1.22 -23.28 7.89
C ASP A 54 0.70 -21.81 7.84
N ARG A 55 0.14 -21.36 6.70
CA ARG A 55 -0.41 -19.99 6.51
C ARG A 55 -1.92 -19.88 6.72
N MET A 56 -2.59 -20.99 7.04
CA MET A 56 -4.03 -21.07 7.33
C MET A 56 -4.31 -20.69 8.78
#